data_AF-A0A9W9SPE3-F1
#
_entry.id   AF-A0A9W9SPE3-F1
#
_cell.length_a   1.000
_cell.length_b   1.000
_cell.length_c   1.000
_cell.angle_alpha   90.00
_cell.angle_beta   90.00
_cell.angle_gamma   90.00
#
_symmetry.space_group_name_H-M   'P 1'
#
loop_
_entity.id
_entity.type
_entity.pdbx_description
1 polymer ?
#
loop_
_entity_poly.entity_id
_entity_poly.type
_entity_poly.pdbx_seq_one_letter_code
_entity_poly.pdbx_strand_id
1 'polypeptide(L)'
;MSDSNYPSWFQSTEDGEYRAARPHAEVLQRLLSNTIDSATAANKLISLDYTNDDTPWALWNVIYEAAAEFSSSHSPLLALLTDVQSLDSQLSEFAPKGTPREWFACFGSMWRDKWDMLSPSAASGWTVSASQTRRRWININAFSAKLLATTSFSRGAKLRALGLSLFKKCLETDPNTYKEMKRRTQSAVQREPPWNKMDLGEILAADLCAAAQWLIHAEGLMWEDDRLDDTDFIRMVLPGQTDLWNGSQGLTEERWQLWKERFLFMAESEDIGPDAQRVARKAGQIMGAIHDVNRYDI
;
A
#
# COMPACT_ATOMS: atom_id res chain seq x y z
N MET A 1 18.78 -12.71 -5.13
CA MET A 1 17.90 -13.77 -5.68
C MET A 1 17.11 -14.33 -4.51
N SER A 2 15.82 -14.05 -4.45
CA SER A 2 14.93 -14.62 -3.42
C SER A 2 14.09 -15.66 -4.12
N ASP A 3 14.29 -16.93 -3.76
CA ASP A 3 13.46 -18.06 -4.16
C ASP A 3 12.05 -17.83 -3.63
N SER A 4 11.25 -17.14 -4.44
CA SER A 4 9.83 -16.96 -4.16
C SER A 4 9.18 -18.32 -4.41
N ASN A 5 8.91 -19.08 -3.34
CA ASN A 5 8.24 -20.36 -3.42
C ASN A 5 6.72 -20.16 -3.61
N TYR A 6 6.35 -19.53 -4.73
CA TYR A 6 4.95 -19.31 -5.09
C TYR A 6 4.15 -20.62 -5.08
N PRO A 7 4.65 -21.76 -5.60
CA PRO A 7 3.88 -23.00 -5.58
C PRO A 7 3.47 -23.45 -4.18
N SER A 8 4.38 -23.44 -3.20
CA SER A 8 4.02 -23.82 -1.83
C SER A 8 3.09 -22.80 -1.17
N TRP A 9 3.25 -21.52 -1.50
CA TRP A 9 2.41 -20.45 -0.96
C TRP A 9 0.96 -20.55 -1.46
N PHE A 10 0.76 -20.79 -2.76
CA PHE A 10 -0.57 -21.03 -3.33
C PHE A 10 -1.23 -22.27 -2.71
N GLN A 11 -0.47 -23.35 -2.48
CA GLN A 11 -0.99 -24.55 -1.79
C GLN A 11 -1.39 -24.27 -0.33
N SER A 12 -0.61 -23.47 0.41
CA SER A 12 -0.93 -23.09 1.79
C SER A 12 -2.10 -22.11 1.91
N THR A 13 -2.45 -21.45 0.81
CA THR A 13 -3.61 -20.54 0.72
C THR A 13 -4.84 -21.25 0.12
N GLU A 14 -4.82 -22.57 -0.04
CA GLU A 14 -6.04 -23.35 -0.30
C GLU A 14 -6.86 -23.63 0.99
N ASP A 15 -6.35 -23.25 2.17
CA ASP A 15 -7.08 -23.32 3.44
C ASP A 15 -8.18 -22.25 3.53
N GLY A 16 -9.33 -22.63 4.07
CA GLY A 16 -10.67 -22.07 3.81
C GLY A 16 -10.94 -20.57 4.01
N GLU A 17 -9.97 -19.77 4.45
CA GLU A 17 -10.04 -18.30 4.53
C GLU A 17 -9.62 -17.60 3.22
N TYR A 18 -8.85 -18.27 2.36
CA TYR A 18 -8.31 -17.72 1.12
C TYR A 18 -8.99 -18.35 -0.10
N ARG A 19 -10.32 -18.33 -0.15
CA ARG A 19 -11.11 -18.85 -1.29
C ARG A 19 -10.92 -18.00 -2.54
N ALA A 20 -9.70 -17.88 -3.04
CA ALA A 20 -9.44 -17.68 -4.44
C ALA A 20 -10.19 -18.77 -5.20
N ALA A 21 -10.94 -18.43 -6.23
CA ALA A 21 -11.36 -19.50 -7.12
C ALA A 21 -10.15 -20.09 -7.79
N ARG A 22 -10.05 -21.41 -7.64
CA ARG A 22 -8.95 -22.23 -8.14
C ARG A 22 -8.52 -21.85 -9.57
N PRO A 23 -9.41 -21.59 -10.54
CA PRO A 23 -8.99 -21.19 -11.89
C PRO A 23 -8.25 -19.86 -11.95
N HIS A 24 -8.71 -18.84 -11.21
CA HIS A 24 -8.08 -17.52 -11.14
C HIS A 24 -6.70 -17.61 -10.43
N ALA A 25 -6.63 -18.38 -9.34
CA ALA A 25 -5.39 -18.62 -8.61
C ALA A 25 -4.33 -19.32 -9.47
N GLU A 26 -4.72 -20.32 -10.25
CA GLU A 26 -3.82 -21.03 -11.18
C GLU A 26 -3.22 -20.10 -12.24
N VAL A 27 -4.01 -19.15 -12.78
CA VAL A 27 -3.48 -18.17 -13.73
C VAL A 27 -2.47 -17.25 -13.06
N LEU A 28 -2.77 -16.74 -11.86
CA LEU A 28 -1.85 -15.91 -11.08
C LEU A 28 -0.58 -16.67 -10.69
N GLN A 29 -0.68 -17.95 -10.30
CA GLN A 29 0.47 -18.78 -9.98
C GLN A 29 1.39 -18.93 -11.20
N ARG A 30 0.82 -19.19 -12.38
CA ARG A 30 1.59 -19.30 -13.63
C ARG A 30 2.25 -17.98 -14.02
N LEU A 31 1.57 -16.85 -13.83
CA LEU A 31 2.15 -15.52 -14.04
C LEU A 31 3.34 -15.29 -13.10
N LEU A 32 3.14 -15.50 -11.80
CA LEU A 32 4.17 -15.26 -10.78
C LEU A 32 5.36 -16.23 -10.90
N SER A 33 5.13 -17.42 -11.44
CA SER A 33 6.16 -18.40 -11.77
C SER A 33 6.80 -18.18 -13.15
N ASN A 34 6.51 -17.05 -13.82
CA ASN A 34 6.98 -16.71 -15.17
C ASN A 34 6.72 -17.80 -16.23
N THR A 35 5.66 -18.60 -16.05
CA THR A 35 5.24 -19.64 -17.00
C THR A 35 4.36 -19.07 -18.12
N ILE A 36 3.74 -17.91 -17.89
CA ILE A 36 2.99 -17.12 -18.87
C ILE A 36 3.33 -15.64 -18.66
N ASP A 37 3.21 -14.84 -19.71
CA ASP A 37 3.33 -13.38 -19.63
C ASP A 37 2.02 -12.73 -19.12
N SER A 38 2.10 -11.43 -18.82
CA SER A 38 0.99 -10.63 -18.29
C SER A 38 -0.19 -10.52 -19.26
N ALA A 39 0.07 -10.39 -20.57
CA ALA A 39 -0.98 -10.27 -21.58
C ALA A 39 -1.76 -11.59 -21.74
N THR A 40 -1.06 -12.73 -21.74
CA THR A 40 -1.66 -14.07 -21.74
C THR A 40 -2.45 -14.30 -20.45
N ALA A 41 -1.91 -13.90 -19.31
CA ALA A 41 -2.60 -13.98 -18.03
C ALA A 41 -3.88 -13.14 -18.03
N ALA A 42 -3.83 -11.88 -18.49
CA ALA A 42 -4.97 -10.97 -18.59
C ALA A 42 -6.09 -11.56 -19.44
N ASN A 43 -5.78 -12.03 -20.66
CA ASN A 43 -6.77 -12.65 -21.54
C ASN A 43 -7.41 -13.90 -20.93
N LYS A 44 -6.61 -14.75 -20.27
CA LYS A 44 -7.13 -15.93 -19.57
C LYS A 44 -8.07 -15.53 -18.45
N LEU A 45 -7.62 -14.60 -17.61
CA LEU A 45 -8.35 -14.09 -16.45
C LEU A 45 -9.71 -13.50 -16.85
N ILE A 46 -9.77 -12.70 -17.91
CA ILE A 46 -11.03 -12.11 -18.42
C ILE A 46 -11.97 -13.16 -19.02
N SER A 47 -11.43 -14.26 -19.53
CA SER A 47 -12.22 -15.34 -20.14
C SER A 47 -12.75 -16.35 -19.12
N LEU A 48 -12.36 -16.23 -17.84
CA LEU A 48 -12.84 -17.10 -16.78
C LEU A 48 -14.17 -16.57 -16.24
N ASP A 49 -15.18 -17.44 -16.21
CA ASP A 49 -16.43 -17.15 -15.52
C ASP A 49 -16.24 -17.29 -14.01
N TYR A 50 -16.82 -16.34 -13.27
CA TYR A 50 -17.00 -16.47 -11.83
C TYR A 50 -18.07 -17.54 -11.55
N THR A 51 -17.66 -18.70 -11.04
CA THR A 51 -18.58 -19.79 -10.66
C THR A 51 -18.60 -20.01 -9.15
N ASN A 52 -19.80 -20.20 -8.58
CA ASN A 52 -20.01 -20.44 -7.14
C ASN A 52 -19.47 -19.30 -6.24
N ASP A 53 -18.56 -19.61 -5.30
CA ASP A 53 -17.94 -18.66 -4.38
C ASP A 53 -16.84 -17.80 -5.03
N ASP A 54 -16.56 -18.00 -6.32
CA ASP A 54 -15.64 -17.15 -7.07
C ASP A 54 -16.21 -15.75 -7.20
N THR A 55 -15.45 -14.77 -6.75
CA THR A 55 -15.84 -13.36 -6.84
C THR A 55 -14.64 -12.51 -7.23
N PRO A 56 -14.85 -11.33 -7.82
CA PRO A 56 -13.78 -10.34 -7.93
C PRO A 56 -13.08 -10.05 -6.60
N TRP A 57 -13.80 -10.26 -5.48
CA TRP A 57 -13.25 -10.15 -4.14
C TRP A 57 -12.15 -11.19 -3.87
N ALA A 58 -12.43 -12.45 -4.17
CA ALA A 58 -11.48 -13.54 -4.04
C ALA A 58 -10.19 -13.28 -4.86
N LEU A 59 -10.33 -12.78 -6.09
CA LEU A 59 -9.20 -12.45 -6.96
C LEU A 59 -8.30 -11.37 -6.35
N TRP A 60 -8.87 -10.25 -5.93
CA TRP A 60 -8.10 -9.16 -5.32
C TRP A 60 -7.43 -9.59 -4.01
N ASN A 61 -8.08 -10.45 -3.22
CA ASN A 61 -7.46 -10.98 -2.02
C ASN A 61 -6.14 -11.68 -2.36
N VAL A 62 -6.12 -12.56 -3.37
CA VAL A 62 -4.87 -13.21 -3.82
C VAL A 62 -3.84 -12.21 -4.30
N ILE A 63 -4.25 -11.23 -5.11
CA ILE A 63 -3.35 -10.20 -5.64
C ILE A 63 -2.68 -9.45 -4.48
N TYR A 64 -3.45 -9.01 -3.48
CA TYR A 64 -2.90 -8.29 -2.35
C TYR A 64 -2.08 -9.16 -1.42
N GLU A 65 -2.45 -10.43 -1.23
CA GLU A 65 -1.67 -11.35 -0.41
C GLU A 65 -0.33 -11.67 -1.08
N ALA A 66 -0.31 -11.88 -2.39
CA ALA A 66 0.93 -12.03 -3.14
C ALA A 66 1.78 -10.75 -3.08
N ALA A 67 1.16 -9.58 -3.25
CA ALA A 67 1.84 -8.30 -3.19
C ALA A 67 2.42 -7.99 -1.79
N ALA A 68 1.71 -8.34 -0.73
CA ALA A 68 2.17 -8.18 0.64
C ALA A 68 3.29 -9.17 0.96
N GLU A 69 3.14 -10.43 0.55
CA GLU A 69 4.11 -11.48 0.87
C GLU A 69 5.41 -11.31 0.06
N PHE A 70 5.33 -11.04 -1.24
CA PHE A 70 6.48 -11.07 -2.14
C PHE A 70 6.64 -9.75 -2.88
N SER A 71 7.71 -9.00 -2.59
CA SER A 71 8.05 -7.78 -3.36
C SER A 71 8.40 -8.08 -4.83
N SER A 72 8.90 -9.29 -5.11
CA SER A 72 9.12 -9.82 -6.46
C SER A 72 7.84 -9.96 -7.29
N SER A 73 6.67 -10.09 -6.64
CA SER A 73 5.38 -10.19 -7.35
C SER A 73 4.90 -8.84 -7.90
N HIS A 74 5.44 -7.72 -7.42
CA HIS A 74 4.92 -6.40 -7.77
C HIS A 74 4.98 -6.14 -9.27
N SER A 75 6.12 -6.36 -9.92
CA SER A 75 6.25 -6.05 -11.34
C SER A 75 5.33 -6.91 -12.23
N PRO A 76 5.27 -8.25 -12.07
CA PRO A 76 4.30 -9.08 -12.80
C PRO A 76 2.83 -8.68 -12.56
N LEU A 77 2.46 -8.37 -11.32
CA LEU A 77 1.09 -7.96 -10.99
C LEU A 77 0.73 -6.58 -11.60
N LEU A 78 1.65 -5.62 -11.59
CA LEU A 78 1.45 -4.32 -12.21
C LEU A 78 1.31 -4.43 -13.73
N ALA A 79 2.13 -5.28 -14.36
CA ALA A 79 2.03 -5.56 -15.79
C ALA A 79 0.67 -6.19 -16.13
N LEU A 80 0.25 -7.20 -15.36
CA LEU A 80 -1.09 -7.80 -15.49
C LEU A 80 -2.20 -6.76 -15.39
N LEU A 81 -2.18 -5.91 -14.36
CA LEU A 81 -3.24 -4.92 -14.14
C LEU A 81 -3.26 -3.85 -15.23
N THR A 82 -2.11 -3.51 -15.80
CA THR A 82 -2.00 -2.62 -16.96
C THR A 82 -2.61 -3.25 -18.21
N ASP A 83 -2.32 -4.53 -18.46
CA ASP A 83 -2.88 -5.26 -19.60
C ASP A 83 -4.40 -5.43 -19.46
N VAL A 84 -4.89 -5.76 -18.27
CA VAL A 84 -6.34 -5.85 -17.99
C VAL A 84 -7.01 -4.49 -18.20
N GLN A 85 -6.41 -3.40 -17.76
CA GLN A 85 -6.94 -2.04 -17.97
C GLN A 85 -6.96 -1.65 -19.47
N SER A 86 -5.94 -2.05 -20.22
CA SER A 86 -5.87 -1.84 -21.67
C SER A 86 -6.98 -2.60 -22.41
N LEU A 87 -7.25 -3.84 -22.00
CA LEU A 87 -8.33 -4.65 -22.54
C LEU A 87 -9.71 -4.06 -22.18
N ASP A 88 -9.90 -3.60 -20.93
CA ASP A 88 -11.15 -2.97 -20.49
C ASP A 88 -11.49 -1.71 -21.30
N SER A 89 -10.47 -0.91 -21.62
CA SER A 89 -10.61 0.31 -22.41
C SER A 89 -11.08 0.04 -23.85
N GLN A 90 -10.93 -1.19 -24.33
CA GLN A 90 -11.37 -1.64 -25.67
C GLN A 90 -12.75 -2.28 -25.65
N LEU A 91 -13.32 -2.57 -24.47
CA LEU A 91 -14.63 -3.18 -24.35
C LEU A 91 -15.76 -2.18 -24.64
N SER A 92 -16.78 -2.64 -25.37
CA SER A 92 -18.01 -1.90 -25.58
C SER A 92 -18.71 -1.60 -24.24
N GLU A 93 -19.42 -0.48 -24.17
CA GLU A 93 -20.20 -0.08 -22.98
C GLU A 93 -21.26 -1.13 -22.58
N PHE A 94 -21.68 -1.97 -23.54
CA PHE A 94 -22.66 -3.04 -23.37
C PHE A 94 -22.04 -4.43 -23.13
N ALA A 95 -20.75 -4.50 -22.76
CA ALA A 95 -20.11 -5.78 -22.47
C ALA A 95 -20.82 -6.51 -21.30
N PRO A 96 -20.86 -7.86 -21.30
CA PRO A 96 -21.55 -8.64 -20.27
C PRO A 96 -21.03 -8.40 -18.83
N LYS A 97 -21.80 -8.87 -17.84
CA LYS A 97 -21.33 -9.00 -16.44
C LYS A 97 -20.12 -9.94 -16.35
N GLY A 98 -19.22 -9.72 -15.40
CA GLY A 98 -17.94 -10.43 -15.26
C GLY A 98 -16.75 -9.77 -15.96
N THR A 99 -16.92 -8.55 -16.49
CA THR A 99 -15.85 -7.79 -17.16
C THR A 99 -14.84 -7.20 -16.15
N PRO A 100 -13.62 -6.82 -16.60
CA PRO A 100 -12.64 -6.11 -15.77
C PRO A 100 -13.20 -4.96 -14.94
N ARG A 101 -14.27 -4.29 -15.43
CA ARG A 101 -15.00 -3.24 -14.69
C ARG A 101 -15.47 -3.68 -13.32
N GLU A 102 -16.00 -4.90 -13.18
CA GLU A 102 -16.46 -5.43 -11.89
C GLU A 102 -15.28 -5.64 -10.93
N TRP A 103 -14.10 -5.94 -11.46
CA TRP A 103 -12.89 -6.14 -10.67
C TRP A 103 -12.43 -4.79 -10.14
N PHE A 104 -12.33 -3.80 -11.01
CA PHE A 104 -11.92 -2.46 -10.59
C PHE A 104 -12.93 -1.79 -9.66
N ALA A 105 -14.22 -2.14 -9.74
CA ALA A 105 -15.25 -1.59 -8.86
C ALA A 105 -15.06 -1.96 -7.37
N CYS A 106 -14.55 -3.17 -7.05
CA CYS A 106 -14.28 -3.57 -5.67
C CYS A 106 -12.84 -3.30 -5.20
N PHE A 107 -11.96 -2.85 -6.10
CA PHE A 107 -10.55 -2.57 -5.78
C PHE A 107 -10.37 -1.71 -4.52
N GLY A 108 -11.03 -0.55 -4.48
CA GLY A 108 -10.81 0.46 -3.42
C GLY A 108 -11.24 -0.01 -2.02
N SER A 109 -12.42 -0.64 -1.91
CA SER A 109 -12.89 -1.17 -0.62
C SER A 109 -11.99 -2.28 -0.10
N MET A 110 -11.62 -3.21 -0.99
CA MET A 110 -10.76 -4.33 -0.61
C MET A 110 -9.34 -3.93 -0.28
N TRP A 111 -8.81 -2.98 -1.04
CA TRP A 111 -7.52 -2.38 -0.75
C TRP A 111 -7.53 -1.81 0.66
N ARG A 112 -8.60 -1.08 1.01
CA ARG A 112 -8.73 -0.44 2.32
C ARG A 112 -8.81 -1.48 3.44
N ASP A 113 -9.65 -2.50 3.29
CA ASP A 113 -9.77 -3.60 4.26
C ASP A 113 -8.41 -4.27 4.47
N LYS A 114 -7.71 -4.55 3.37
CA LYS A 114 -6.40 -5.19 3.43
C LYS A 114 -5.34 -4.31 4.09
N TRP A 115 -5.32 -3.03 3.75
CA TRP A 115 -4.42 -2.05 4.35
C TRP A 115 -4.68 -1.92 5.85
N ASP A 116 -5.94 -1.86 6.26
CA ASP A 116 -6.32 -1.82 7.67
C ASP A 116 -5.93 -3.10 8.41
N MET A 117 -6.12 -4.27 7.81
CA MET A 117 -5.71 -5.56 8.39
C MET A 117 -4.20 -5.69 8.57
N LEU A 118 -3.40 -5.13 7.66
CA LEU A 118 -1.93 -5.17 7.71
C LEU A 118 -1.34 -4.01 8.50
N SER A 119 -2.12 -3.01 8.89
CA SER A 119 -1.60 -1.84 9.61
C SER A 119 -1.07 -2.23 11.00
N PRO A 120 0.01 -1.60 11.49
CA PRO A 120 0.44 -1.69 12.89
C PRO A 120 -0.58 -1.18 13.92
N SER A 121 -1.74 -0.70 13.46
CA SER A 121 -2.84 -0.22 14.29
C SER A 121 -4.05 -1.14 14.25
N ALA A 122 -3.98 -2.22 13.48
CA ALA A 122 -5.06 -3.17 13.34
C ALA A 122 -5.31 -3.89 14.66
N ALA A 123 -6.58 -3.89 15.11
CA ALA A 123 -7.04 -4.77 16.19
C ALA A 123 -7.26 -6.21 15.70
N SER A 124 -7.24 -6.46 14.38
CA SER A 124 -7.48 -7.77 13.79
C SER A 124 -6.26 -8.68 13.95
N GLY A 125 -6.45 -9.77 14.70
CA GLY A 125 -5.43 -10.73 15.09
C GLY A 125 -5.03 -11.70 13.97
N TRP A 126 -4.14 -11.26 13.07
CA TRP A 126 -3.37 -12.21 12.27
C TRP A 126 -2.34 -12.95 13.13
N THR A 127 -2.13 -14.23 12.82
CA THR A 127 -1.29 -15.18 13.56
C THR A 127 0.16 -15.25 13.05
N VAL A 128 0.56 -14.38 12.10
CA VAL A 128 1.92 -14.35 11.55
C VAL A 128 2.93 -13.71 12.51
N SER A 129 4.21 -14.02 12.35
CA SER A 129 5.25 -13.45 13.20
C SER A 129 5.41 -11.95 12.97
N ALA A 130 5.85 -11.21 14.00
CA ALA A 130 6.07 -9.77 13.93
C ALA A 130 6.91 -9.34 12.70
N SER A 131 8.06 -10.00 12.45
CA SER A 131 8.92 -9.67 11.30
C SER A 131 8.22 -9.88 9.94
N GLN A 132 7.35 -10.90 9.83
CA GLN A 132 6.53 -11.09 8.64
C GLN A 132 5.49 -9.98 8.48
N THR A 133 4.85 -9.54 9.58
CA THR A 133 3.88 -8.45 9.54
C THR A 133 4.50 -7.12 9.09
N ARG A 134 5.70 -6.77 9.60
CA ARG A 134 6.44 -5.57 9.18
C ARG A 134 6.74 -5.58 7.68
N ARG A 135 7.29 -6.69 7.18
CA ARG A 135 7.61 -6.84 5.74
C ARG A 135 6.35 -6.72 4.88
N ARG A 136 5.26 -7.39 5.26
CA ARG A 136 3.98 -7.34 4.55
C ARG A 136 3.41 -5.93 4.51
N TRP A 137 3.50 -5.20 5.61
CA TRP A 137 3.08 -3.80 5.68
C TRP A 137 3.87 -2.87 4.74
N ILE A 138 5.19 -3.02 4.70
CA ILE A 138 6.04 -2.25 3.79
C ILE A 138 5.73 -2.61 2.33
N ASN A 139 5.61 -3.91 2.04
CA ASN A 139 5.37 -4.40 0.70
C ASN A 139 4.01 -3.96 0.14
N ILE A 140 2.93 -3.99 0.93
CA ILE A 140 1.63 -3.54 0.45
C ILE A 140 1.63 -2.04 0.15
N ASN A 141 2.30 -1.22 0.96
CA ASN A 141 2.43 0.21 0.69
C ASN A 141 3.30 0.47 -0.55
N ALA A 142 4.39 -0.29 -0.76
CA ALA A 142 5.18 -0.21 -1.99
C ALA A 142 4.37 -0.58 -3.23
N PHE A 143 3.59 -1.67 -3.17
CA PHE A 143 2.72 -2.06 -4.27
C PHE A 143 1.66 -0.98 -4.56
N SER A 144 1.07 -0.40 -3.51
CA SER A 144 0.05 0.66 -3.61
C SER A 144 0.61 1.93 -4.25
N ALA A 145 1.81 2.35 -3.85
CA ALA A 145 2.49 3.49 -4.44
C ALA A 145 2.82 3.24 -5.92
N LYS A 146 3.30 2.05 -6.27
CA LYS A 146 3.52 1.69 -7.68
C LYS A 146 2.21 1.65 -8.47
N LEU A 147 1.11 1.16 -7.90
CA LEU A 147 -0.21 1.19 -8.53
C LEU A 147 -0.65 2.62 -8.83
N LEU A 148 -0.50 3.53 -7.86
CA LEU A 148 -0.79 4.96 -8.02
C LEU A 148 -0.01 5.57 -9.18
N ALA A 149 1.26 5.16 -9.35
CA ALA A 149 2.17 5.66 -10.37
C ALA A 149 1.95 5.06 -11.77
N THR A 150 1.39 3.86 -11.88
CA THR A 150 1.38 3.10 -13.14
C THR A 150 -0.02 2.89 -13.74
N THR A 151 -1.08 2.96 -12.93
CA THR A 151 -2.43 2.59 -13.37
C THR A 151 -3.39 3.77 -13.30
N SER A 152 -4.41 3.78 -14.16
CA SER A 152 -5.43 4.83 -14.15
C SER A 152 -6.67 4.46 -13.34
N PHE A 153 -7.00 3.17 -13.19
CA PHE A 153 -8.16 2.76 -12.40
C PHE A 153 -7.99 3.08 -10.90
N SER A 154 -6.75 3.16 -10.42
CA SER A 154 -6.44 3.52 -9.03
C SER A 154 -6.74 4.99 -8.70
N ARG A 155 -7.00 5.84 -9.72
CA ARG A 155 -7.28 7.28 -9.58
C ARG A 155 -8.54 7.58 -8.76
N GLY A 156 -9.46 6.63 -8.58
CA GLY A 156 -10.65 6.78 -7.73
C GLY A 156 -10.53 6.16 -6.33
N ALA A 157 -9.46 5.43 -6.04
CA ALA A 157 -9.34 4.61 -4.84
C ALA A 157 -8.73 5.33 -3.64
N LYS A 158 -8.54 6.66 -3.74
CA LYS A 158 -8.02 7.51 -2.66
C LYS A 158 -6.65 7.06 -2.13
N LEU A 159 -5.88 6.31 -2.93
CA LEU A 159 -4.56 5.77 -2.55
C LEU A 159 -3.61 6.87 -2.08
N ARG A 160 -3.53 7.98 -2.82
CA ARG A 160 -2.70 9.13 -2.47
C ARG A 160 -3.05 9.69 -1.09
N ALA A 161 -4.33 9.98 -0.86
CA ALA A 161 -4.79 10.49 0.43
C ALA A 161 -4.46 9.54 1.59
N LEU A 162 -4.47 8.23 1.34
CA LEU A 162 -4.13 7.22 2.34
C LEU A 162 -2.61 7.15 2.57
N GLY A 163 -1.79 7.31 1.53
CA GLY A 163 -0.35 7.55 1.67
C GLY A 163 -0.03 8.82 2.48
N LEU A 164 -0.70 9.94 2.20
CA LEU A 164 -0.56 11.19 2.95
C LEU A 164 -1.00 11.04 4.41
N SER A 165 -2.06 10.26 4.67
CA SER A 165 -2.50 9.96 6.04
C SER A 165 -1.43 9.22 6.85
N LEU A 166 -0.59 8.41 6.18
CA LEU A 166 0.53 7.72 6.80
C LEU A 166 1.66 8.70 7.13
N PHE A 167 1.92 9.69 6.27
CA PHE A 167 2.92 10.74 6.55
C PHE A 167 2.52 11.54 7.79
N LYS A 168 1.26 12.01 7.82
CA LYS A 168 0.71 12.66 9.02
C LYS A 168 0.93 11.80 10.26
N LYS A 169 0.55 10.53 10.20
CA LYS A 169 0.61 9.61 11.34
C LYS A 169 2.02 9.48 11.91
N CYS A 170 3.04 9.26 11.07
CA CYS A 170 4.39 8.97 11.55
C CYS A 170 5.34 10.19 11.63
N LEU A 171 5.02 11.29 10.95
CA LEU A 171 5.89 12.47 10.87
C LEU A 171 5.37 13.66 11.66
N GLU A 172 4.05 13.80 11.81
CA GLU A 172 3.44 14.91 12.57
C GLU A 172 3.08 14.57 14.03
N THR A 173 3.43 13.37 14.47
CA THR A 173 3.29 12.94 15.87
C THR A 173 4.66 12.99 16.53
N ASP A 174 4.75 13.57 17.72
CA ASP A 174 5.97 13.47 18.52
C ASP A 174 6.28 11.97 18.79
N PRO A 175 7.53 11.49 18.69
CA PRO A 175 7.83 10.06 18.86
C PRO A 175 7.41 9.52 20.23
N ASN A 176 7.49 10.32 21.30
CA ASN A 176 7.05 9.88 22.63
C ASN A 176 5.52 9.86 22.70
N THR A 177 4.85 10.86 22.13
CA THR A 177 3.39 10.85 22.02
C THR A 177 2.90 9.67 21.18
N TYR A 178 3.58 9.35 20.08
CA TYR A 178 3.30 8.20 19.22
C TYR A 178 3.41 6.89 20.01
N LYS A 179 4.54 6.72 20.71
CA LYS A 179 4.81 5.59 21.61
C LYS A 179 3.71 5.45 22.67
N GLU A 180 3.31 6.55 23.31
CA GLU A 180 2.28 6.55 24.35
C GLU A 180 0.87 6.24 23.82
N MET A 181 0.46 6.83 22.69
CA MET A 181 -0.81 6.51 22.03
C MET A 181 -0.89 5.03 21.68
N LYS A 182 0.22 4.45 21.21
CA LYS A 182 0.31 3.03 20.89
C LYS A 182 0.24 2.14 22.13
N ARG A 183 0.94 2.50 23.20
CA ARG A 183 0.86 1.80 24.49
C ARG A 183 -0.58 1.71 24.99
N ARG A 184 -1.31 2.83 24.98
CA ARG A 184 -2.73 2.88 25.40
C ARG A 184 -3.62 2.00 24.52
N THR A 185 -3.40 2.04 23.21
CA THR A 185 -4.15 1.21 22.26
C THR A 185 -3.89 -0.27 22.52
N GLN A 186 -2.64 -0.68 22.71
CA GLN A 186 -2.28 -2.07 23.03
C GLN A 186 -2.91 -2.55 24.34
N SER A 187 -2.95 -1.70 25.38
CA SER A 187 -3.59 -2.04 26.66
C SER A 187 -5.11 -2.20 26.59
N ALA A 188 -5.77 -1.61 25.58
CA ALA A 188 -7.23 -1.67 25.42
C ALA A 188 -7.72 -2.90 24.63
N VAL A 189 -6.84 -3.58 23.88
CA VAL A 189 -7.23 -4.72 23.04
C VAL A 189 -7.13 -6.02 23.85
N GLN A 190 -8.24 -6.76 23.96
CA GLN A 190 -8.31 -8.04 24.70
C GLN A 190 -7.60 -9.21 24.00
N ARG A 191 -7.37 -9.13 22.68
CA ARG A 191 -6.59 -10.09 21.90
C ARG A 191 -5.17 -9.56 21.74
N GLU A 192 -4.15 -10.41 21.80
CA GLU A 192 -2.77 -10.01 21.52
C GLU A 192 -2.53 -9.92 20.01
N PRO A 193 -2.58 -8.75 19.35
CA PRO A 193 -2.17 -8.65 17.96
C PRO A 193 -0.68 -9.03 17.83
N PRO A 194 -0.25 -9.49 16.64
CA PRO A 194 1.14 -9.87 16.41
C PRO A 194 2.12 -8.70 16.64
N TRP A 195 1.62 -7.46 16.55
CA TRP A 195 2.35 -6.23 16.88
C TRP A 195 2.67 -6.06 18.37
N ASN A 196 2.02 -6.78 19.28
CA ASN A 196 2.33 -6.73 20.72
C ASN A 196 3.71 -7.30 21.06
N LYS A 197 4.30 -8.08 20.14
CA LYS A 197 5.67 -8.60 20.29
C LYS A 197 6.73 -7.62 19.80
N MET A 198 6.32 -6.55 19.11
CA MET A 198 7.24 -5.50 18.69
C MET A 198 7.34 -4.42 19.75
N ASP A 199 8.54 -3.87 19.91
CA ASP A 199 8.66 -2.61 20.64
C ASP A 199 8.08 -1.44 19.81
N LEU A 200 7.87 -0.32 20.49
CA LEU A 200 7.23 0.84 19.87
C LEU A 200 8.12 1.51 18.80
N GLY A 201 9.45 1.36 18.90
CA GLY A 201 10.42 1.80 17.91
C GLY A 201 10.33 0.97 16.63
N GLU A 202 10.14 -0.34 16.74
CA GLU A 202 9.92 -1.23 15.59
C GLU A 202 8.62 -0.92 14.86
N ILE A 203 7.54 -0.60 15.58
CA ILE A 203 6.27 -0.16 15.01
C ILE A 203 6.44 1.16 14.26
N LEU A 204 7.10 2.14 14.87
CA LEU A 204 7.39 3.43 14.24
C LEU A 204 8.26 3.22 12.98
N ALA A 205 9.28 2.38 13.06
CA ALA A 205 10.15 2.04 11.94
C ALA A 205 9.37 1.37 10.79
N ALA A 206 8.40 0.52 11.09
CA ALA A 206 7.54 -0.11 10.07
C ALA A 206 6.67 0.93 9.34
N ASP A 207 6.02 1.83 10.08
CA ASP A 207 5.20 2.90 9.50
C ASP A 207 6.03 3.92 8.72
N LEU A 208 7.23 4.26 9.20
CA LEU A 208 8.18 5.14 8.51
C LEU A 208 8.68 4.52 7.20
N CYS A 209 9.06 3.23 7.23
CA CYS A 209 9.47 2.51 6.03
C CYS A 209 8.34 2.41 5.00
N ALA A 210 7.10 2.19 5.46
CA ALA A 210 5.92 2.13 4.61
C ALA A 210 5.58 3.51 4.01
N ALA A 211 5.65 4.58 4.79
CA ALA A 211 5.50 5.96 4.32
C ALA A 211 6.52 6.27 3.22
N ALA A 212 7.79 5.96 3.46
CA ALA A 212 8.85 6.20 2.49
C ALA A 212 8.61 5.51 1.12
N GLN A 213 7.87 4.39 1.06
CA GLN A 213 7.58 3.73 -0.23
C GLN A 213 6.74 4.61 -1.16
N TRP A 214 5.86 5.45 -0.62
CA TRP A 214 5.05 6.38 -1.41
C TRP A 214 5.91 7.43 -2.10
N LEU A 215 6.96 7.92 -1.44
CA LEU A 215 7.94 8.80 -2.06
C LEU A 215 8.78 8.02 -3.08
N ILE A 216 9.35 6.88 -2.70
CA ILE A 216 10.25 6.11 -3.57
C ILE A 216 9.60 5.69 -4.89
N HIS A 217 8.28 5.46 -4.91
CA HIS A 217 7.58 4.94 -6.08
C HIS A 217 6.56 5.89 -6.71
N ALA A 218 6.15 6.95 -6.02
CA ALA A 218 5.12 7.87 -6.50
C ALA A 218 5.41 9.33 -6.13
N GLU A 219 6.67 9.72 -5.96
CA GLU A 219 7.08 11.06 -5.49
C GLU A 219 6.32 12.22 -6.14
N GLY A 220 6.31 12.30 -7.47
CA GLY A 220 5.66 13.39 -8.20
C GLY A 220 4.18 13.47 -7.86
N LEU A 221 3.49 12.33 -7.92
CA LEU A 221 2.06 12.22 -7.61
C LEU A 221 1.73 12.45 -6.13
N MET A 222 2.69 12.31 -5.22
CA MET A 222 2.46 12.61 -3.80
C MET A 222 2.42 14.12 -3.56
N TRP A 223 3.31 14.89 -4.20
CA TRP A 223 3.37 16.34 -4.09
C TRP A 223 2.33 17.02 -4.99
N GLU A 224 2.45 16.80 -6.29
CA GLU A 224 1.61 17.38 -7.32
C GLU A 224 0.75 16.29 -7.94
N ASP A 225 -0.55 16.45 -7.75
CA ASP A 225 -1.51 15.61 -8.41
C ASP A 225 -2.49 16.50 -9.15
N ASP A 226 -2.24 16.70 -10.44
CA ASP A 226 -3.11 17.47 -11.35
C ASP A 226 -4.46 16.77 -11.58
N ARG A 227 -4.64 15.56 -11.03
CA ARG A 227 -5.93 14.88 -11.02
C ARG A 227 -6.86 15.64 -10.07
N LEU A 228 -8.15 15.64 -10.40
CA LEU A 228 -9.22 16.14 -9.52
C LEU A 228 -9.33 15.23 -8.29
N ASP A 229 -8.33 15.27 -7.41
CA ASP A 229 -8.48 14.70 -6.10
C ASP A 229 -9.60 15.43 -5.38
N ASP A 230 -10.39 14.64 -4.65
CA ASP A 230 -11.36 15.15 -3.69
C ASP A 230 -10.59 15.95 -2.63
N THR A 231 -10.43 17.25 -2.89
CA THR A 231 -9.69 18.19 -2.05
C THR A 231 -10.27 18.19 -0.63
N ASP A 232 -11.56 17.90 -0.50
CA ASP A 232 -12.23 17.76 0.79
C ASP A 232 -11.77 16.49 1.51
N PHE A 233 -11.59 15.38 0.80
CA PHE A 233 -11.03 14.17 1.40
C PHE A 233 -9.58 14.36 1.85
N ILE A 234 -8.74 15.06 1.05
CA ILE A 234 -7.37 15.40 1.47
C ILE A 234 -7.38 16.28 2.73
N ARG A 235 -8.24 17.29 2.77
CA ARG A 235 -8.42 18.14 3.96
C ARG A 235 -8.90 17.36 5.18
N MET A 236 -9.75 16.34 4.97
CA MET A 236 -10.21 15.45 6.03
C MET A 236 -9.05 14.59 6.58
N VAL A 237 -8.20 14.04 5.72
CA VAL A 237 -7.06 13.22 6.19
C VAL A 237 -5.91 14.06 6.74
N LEU A 238 -5.75 15.32 6.30
CA LEU A 238 -4.72 16.27 6.72
C LEU A 238 -5.36 17.49 7.44
N PRO A 239 -5.67 17.37 8.74
CA PRO A 239 -6.30 18.45 9.51
C PRO A 239 -5.35 19.65 9.69
N GLY A 240 -5.87 20.80 10.11
CA GLY A 240 -5.06 21.99 10.33
C GLY A 240 -4.16 21.90 11.56
N GLN A 241 -4.47 21.00 12.50
CA GLN A 241 -3.70 20.85 13.73
C GLN A 241 -3.45 19.39 14.06
N THR A 242 -2.21 19.08 14.42
CA THR A 242 -1.72 17.82 15.00
C THR A 242 -0.71 18.16 16.11
N ASP A 243 0.07 17.18 16.59
CA ASP A 243 1.06 17.42 17.66
C ASP A 243 2.20 18.34 17.18
N LEU A 244 2.65 18.15 15.94
CA LEU A 244 3.79 18.88 15.37
C LEU A 244 3.40 19.83 14.22
N TRP A 245 2.11 19.91 13.87
CA TRP A 245 1.60 20.82 12.84
C TRP A 245 0.53 21.73 13.40
N ASN A 246 0.65 23.03 13.14
CA ASN A 246 -0.31 24.06 13.55
C ASN A 246 -0.72 25.01 12.39
N GLY A 247 -0.54 24.56 11.15
CA GLY A 247 -0.83 25.34 9.95
C GLY A 247 -2.24 25.13 9.40
N SER A 248 -2.39 25.24 8.07
CA SER A 248 -3.69 25.03 7.41
C SER A 248 -4.01 23.56 7.17
N GLN A 249 -5.30 23.27 6.87
CA GLN A 249 -5.74 21.96 6.40
C GLN A 249 -5.21 21.66 4.99
N GLY A 250 -5.03 20.37 4.69
CA GLY A 250 -4.55 19.89 3.40
C GLY A 250 -3.03 19.81 3.30
N LEU A 251 -2.55 19.61 2.07
CA LEU A 251 -1.13 19.56 1.74
C LEU A 251 -0.64 20.97 1.37
N THR A 252 0.39 21.46 2.06
CA THR A 252 1.06 22.73 1.73
C THR A 252 2.57 22.55 1.67
N GLU A 253 3.27 23.55 1.13
CA GLU A 253 4.74 23.58 1.06
C GLU A 253 5.37 23.47 2.45
N GLU A 254 4.87 24.22 3.43
CA GLU A 254 5.39 24.21 4.79
C GLU A 254 5.16 22.84 5.45
N ARG A 255 4.05 22.18 5.13
CA ARG A 255 3.76 20.83 5.64
C ARG A 255 4.68 19.78 5.02
N TRP A 256 4.95 19.90 3.73
CA TRP A 256 5.91 19.07 3.02
C TRP A 256 7.33 19.26 3.57
N GLN A 257 7.71 20.51 3.82
CA GLN A 257 8.99 20.86 4.43
C GLN A 257 9.13 20.28 5.85
N LEU A 258 8.07 20.36 6.67
CA LEU A 258 8.03 19.68 7.97
C LEU A 258 8.29 18.18 7.79
N TRP A 259 7.56 17.50 6.92
CA TRP A 259 7.74 16.06 6.70
C TRP A 259 9.14 15.69 6.21
N LYS A 260 9.74 16.50 5.34
CA LYS A 260 11.13 16.35 4.91
C LYS A 260 12.08 16.37 6.11
N GLU A 261 11.98 17.40 6.95
CA GLU A 261 12.80 17.55 8.15
C GLU A 261 12.58 16.40 9.13
N ARG A 262 11.34 15.93 9.27
CA ARG A 262 11.00 14.80 10.13
C ARG A 262 11.59 13.49 9.62
N PHE A 263 11.60 13.22 8.32
CA PHE A 263 12.31 12.07 7.77
C PHE A 263 13.82 12.12 8.04
N LEU A 264 14.45 13.29 7.89
CA LEU A 264 15.87 13.47 8.17
C LEU A 264 16.19 13.33 9.66
N PHE A 265 15.35 13.88 10.53
CA PHE A 265 15.44 13.68 11.98
C PHE A 265 15.36 12.19 12.35
N MET A 266 14.40 11.45 11.77
CA MET A 266 14.29 10.01 12.02
C MET A 266 15.52 9.23 11.50
N ALA A 267 16.16 9.70 10.44
CA ALA A 267 17.37 9.07 9.91
C ALA A 267 18.58 9.12 10.86
N GLU A 268 18.53 9.95 11.89
CA GLU A 268 19.56 10.11 12.94
C GLU A 268 19.10 9.55 14.29
N SER A 269 17.83 9.13 14.41
CA SER A 269 17.26 8.66 15.67
C SER A 269 17.76 7.26 16.02
N GLU A 270 18.25 7.10 17.26
CA GLU A 270 18.65 5.81 17.82
C GLU A 270 17.46 4.89 18.15
N ASP A 271 16.24 5.43 18.16
CA ASP A 271 15.01 4.69 18.44
C ASP A 271 14.58 3.75 17.30
N ILE A 272 15.18 3.89 16.11
CA ILE A 272 14.85 3.07 14.95
C ILE A 272 16.10 2.39 14.38
N GLY A 273 15.92 1.16 13.89
CA GLY A 273 17.04 0.38 13.37
C GLY A 273 17.70 0.98 12.10
N PRO A 274 18.95 0.60 11.78
CA PRO A 274 19.74 1.19 10.68
C PRO A 274 19.07 1.12 9.31
N ASP A 275 18.29 0.08 9.04
CA ASP A 275 17.57 -0.07 7.79
C ASP A 275 16.47 1.00 7.62
N ALA A 276 15.75 1.31 8.71
CA ALA A 276 14.74 2.35 8.71
C ALA A 276 15.39 3.73 8.59
N GLN A 277 16.53 3.96 9.25
CA GLN A 277 17.30 5.20 9.12
C GLN A 277 17.72 5.45 7.66
N ARG A 278 18.24 4.44 6.95
CA ARG A 278 18.61 4.58 5.54
C ARG A 278 17.42 4.93 4.66
N VAL A 279 16.29 4.26 4.88
CA VAL A 279 15.05 4.51 4.13
C VAL A 279 14.51 5.92 4.40
N ALA A 280 14.55 6.37 5.66
CA ALA A 280 14.15 7.72 6.06
C ALA A 280 15.03 8.80 5.42
N ARG A 281 16.36 8.59 5.41
CA ARG A 281 17.31 9.49 4.75
C ARG A 281 16.99 9.64 3.26
N LYS A 282 16.76 8.52 2.57
CA LYS A 282 16.40 8.51 1.16
C LYS A 282 15.09 9.27 0.90
N ALA A 283 14.07 9.03 1.72
CA ALA A 283 12.79 9.73 1.63
C ALA A 283 12.95 11.25 1.79
N GLY A 284 13.68 11.71 2.81
CA GLY A 284 13.94 13.13 3.01
C GLY A 284 14.71 13.78 1.83
N GLN A 285 15.66 13.05 1.23
CA GLN A 285 16.38 13.52 0.04
C GLN A 285 15.46 13.67 -1.18
N ILE A 286 14.58 12.69 -1.42
CA ILE A 286 13.57 12.74 -2.50
C ILE A 286 12.67 13.98 -2.33
N MET A 287 12.14 14.20 -1.13
CA MET A 287 11.26 15.34 -0.86
C MET A 287 11.96 16.69 -1.09
N GLY A 288 13.26 16.77 -0.79
CA GLY A 288 14.08 17.95 -1.05
C GLY A 288 14.27 18.22 -2.54
N ALA A 289 14.56 17.19 -3.32
CA ALA A 289 14.80 17.32 -4.76
C ALA A 289 13.57 17.87 -5.50
N ILE A 290 12.36 17.44 -5.15
CA ILE A 290 11.11 17.95 -5.75
C ILE A 290 10.96 19.46 -5.49
N HIS A 291 11.23 19.88 -4.26
CA HIS A 291 11.07 21.27 -3.86
C HIS A 291 12.05 22.20 -4.59
N ASP A 292 13.26 21.72 -4.87
CA ASP A 292 14.27 22.49 -5.60
C ASP A 292 13.93 22.59 -7.08
N VAL A 293 13.42 21.54 -7.73
CA VAL A 293 13.03 21.56 -9.16
C VAL A 293 11.90 22.57 -9.41
N ASN A 294 10.85 22.56 -8.58
CA ASN A 294 9.68 23.41 -8.82
C ASN A 294 9.92 24.89 -8.50
N ARG A 295 11.02 25.25 -7.82
CA ARG A 295 11.42 26.65 -7.59
C ARG A 295 12.12 27.31 -8.78
N TYR A 296 12.62 26.54 -9.74
CA TYR A 296 13.34 27.07 -10.91
C TYR A 296 12.49 27.12 -12.20
N ASP A 297 11.28 26.58 -12.18
CA ASP A 297 10.34 26.55 -13.32
C ASP A 297 9.25 27.64 -13.26
N ILE A 298 9.41 28.68 -12.42
CA ILE A 298 8.52 29.85 -12.30
C ILE A 298 9.22 31.14 -12.74
#